data_AF-A0A968WV39-F1
#
_entry.id   AF-A0A968WV39-F1
#
_cell.length_a   1.000
_cell.length_b   1.000
_cell.length_c   1.000
_cell.angle_alpha   90.00
_cell.angle_beta   90.00
_cell.angle_gamma   90.00
#
_symmetry.space_group_name_H-M   'P 1'
#
loop_
_entity.id
_entity.type
_entity.pdbx_description
1 polymer ?
#
loop_
_entity_poly.entity_id
_entity_poly.type
_entity_poly.pdbx_seq_one_letter_code
_entity_poly.pdbx_strand_id
1 'polypeptide(L)'
;MGRARGFHLLRWLLVLLISLTWVTMGNAAALAERSDFGGSSLAANRVGYHATHPDVVPLIQQNGFRAGTAPGRLGSGGTYVNNTAEGAIAEFAHHNPGVTPSVLKVQYNPGINASTSVAPRNYVERLPFHNVDSISAPSVRLPGTTNTNVLNGTVRLIE
;
A
#
# COMPACT_ATOMS: atom_id res chain seq x y z
N MET A 1 -28.75 22.66 -74.46
CA MET A 1 -27.67 21.64 -74.34
C MET A 1 -26.45 22.30 -73.71
N GLY A 2 -25.85 21.69 -72.67
CA GLY A 2 -24.57 22.11 -72.06
C GLY A 2 -24.71 22.77 -70.67
N ARG A 3 -25.12 22.03 -69.63
CA ARG A 3 -24.26 21.40 -68.58
C ARG A 3 -23.32 22.36 -67.82
N ALA A 4 -23.80 22.73 -66.63
CA ALA A 4 -23.04 23.23 -65.50
C ALA A 4 -21.99 22.20 -65.02
N ARG A 5 -20.74 22.64 -64.84
CA ARG A 5 -19.73 21.97 -64.01
C ARG A 5 -18.79 23.02 -63.43
N GLY A 6 -18.86 23.24 -62.12
CA GLY A 6 -17.95 24.18 -61.47
C GLY A 6 -18.19 24.42 -59.99
N PHE A 7 -18.80 23.48 -59.24
CA PHE A 7 -19.05 23.68 -57.81
C PHE A 7 -18.82 22.41 -56.98
N HIS A 8 -17.76 21.65 -57.28
CA HIS A 8 -17.41 20.45 -56.50
C HIS A 8 -16.03 20.45 -55.84
N LEU A 9 -15.20 21.47 -56.04
CA LEU A 9 -13.88 21.54 -55.40
C LEU A 9 -13.82 22.39 -54.13
N LEU A 10 -14.85 23.20 -53.84
CA LEU A 10 -14.87 24.03 -52.62
C LEU A 10 -15.52 23.34 -51.40
N ARG A 11 -16.12 22.15 -51.58
CA ARG A 11 -16.86 21.45 -50.51
C ARG A 11 -16.00 20.47 -49.71
N TRP A 12 -14.78 20.17 -50.18
CA TRP A 12 -13.85 19.24 -49.52
C TRP A 12 -12.73 19.92 -48.72
N LEU A 13 -12.51 21.24 -48.87
CA LEU A 13 -11.54 21.97 -48.07
C LEU A 13 -12.07 22.34 -46.67
N LEU A 14 -13.39 22.39 -46.49
CA LEU A 14 -14.00 22.78 -45.20
C LEU A 14 -14.12 21.61 -44.20
N VAL A 15 -14.10 20.37 -44.66
CA VAL A 15 -14.16 19.18 -43.80
C VAL A 15 -12.78 18.86 -43.18
N LEU A 16 -11.69 19.23 -43.86
CA LEU A 16 -10.33 19.00 -43.37
C LEU A 16 -9.85 20.05 -42.33
N LEU A 17 -10.47 21.24 -42.30
CA LEU A 17 -10.13 22.31 -41.35
C LEU A 17 -10.92 22.24 -40.02
N ILE A 18 -12.04 21.51 -39.99
CA ILE A 18 -12.83 21.28 -38.77
C ILE A 18 -12.34 20.01 -38.02
N SER A 19 -11.61 19.13 -38.68
CA SER A 19 -11.01 17.94 -38.04
C SER A 19 -9.63 18.20 -37.41
N LEU A 20 -9.01 19.36 -37.66
CA LEU A 20 -7.74 19.76 -37.02
C LEU A 20 -7.92 20.61 -35.75
N THR A 21 -9.16 20.93 -35.36
CA THR A 21 -9.46 21.70 -34.13
C THR A 21 -10.06 20.86 -33.00
N TRP A 22 -10.14 19.52 -33.18
CA TRP A 22 -10.54 18.56 -32.15
C TRP A 22 -9.42 17.58 -31.75
N VAL A 23 -8.17 17.82 -32.18
CA VAL A 23 -7.01 16.98 -31.82
C VAL A 23 -6.11 17.64 -30.76
N THR A 24 -6.32 18.91 -30.41
CA THR A 24 -5.49 19.60 -29.41
C THR A 24 -6.21 19.94 -28.10
N MET A 25 -7.54 19.82 -28.02
CA MET A 25 -8.30 20.09 -26.79
C MET A 25 -8.70 18.84 -25.99
N GLY A 26 -8.43 17.63 -26.50
CA GLY A 26 -8.64 16.37 -25.78
C GLY A 26 -7.54 16.02 -24.77
N ASN A 27 -6.38 16.68 -24.82
CA ASN A 27 -5.24 16.35 -23.97
C ASN A 27 -5.13 17.21 -22.71
N ALA A 28 -5.86 18.31 -22.57
CA ALA A 28 -5.83 19.10 -21.32
C ALA A 28 -6.81 18.56 -20.26
N ALA A 29 -7.97 18.04 -20.66
CA ALA A 29 -8.96 17.46 -19.75
C ALA A 29 -8.59 16.03 -19.30
N ALA A 30 -7.98 15.22 -20.19
CA ALA A 30 -7.49 13.88 -19.84
C ALA A 30 -6.23 13.89 -18.95
N LEU A 31 -5.56 15.04 -18.81
CA LEU A 31 -4.45 15.27 -17.87
C LEU A 31 -4.93 15.85 -16.53
N ALA A 32 -6.13 16.42 -16.46
CA ALA A 32 -6.71 16.94 -15.22
C ALA A 32 -7.43 15.86 -14.39
N GLU A 33 -8.08 14.88 -15.03
CA GLU A 33 -8.75 13.76 -14.32
C GLU A 33 -7.82 12.59 -13.96
N ARG A 34 -6.50 12.72 -14.15
CA ARG A 34 -5.49 11.78 -13.65
C ARG A 34 -4.72 12.30 -12.44
N SER A 35 -5.27 13.30 -11.75
CA SER A 35 -4.63 13.92 -10.58
C SER A 35 -5.28 13.56 -9.23
N ASP A 36 -6.24 12.62 -9.21
CA ASP A 36 -6.94 12.20 -7.98
C ASP A 36 -6.67 10.74 -7.53
N PHE A 37 -5.74 10.05 -8.22
CA PHE A 37 -5.04 8.92 -7.60
C PHE A 37 -3.80 9.47 -6.90
N GLY A 38 -3.99 9.91 -5.65
CA GLY A 38 -2.94 10.35 -4.74
C GLY A 38 -1.91 9.24 -4.47
N GLY A 39 -0.98 9.07 -5.41
CA GLY A 39 0.22 8.27 -5.27
C GLY A 39 1.30 9.08 -4.54
N SER A 40 1.52 8.71 -3.28
CA SER A 40 2.71 9.01 -2.48
C SER A 40 2.98 10.48 -2.16
N SER A 41 2.24 11.02 -1.18
CA SER A 41 2.97 11.72 -0.13
C SER A 41 3.93 10.69 0.46
N LEU A 42 5.24 10.93 0.44
CA LEU A 42 6.22 10.13 1.19
C LEU A 42 5.59 9.80 2.55
N ALA A 43 5.15 8.55 2.75
CA ALA A 43 4.33 8.25 3.92
C ALA A 43 5.16 8.61 5.16
N ALA A 44 4.63 9.52 5.97
CA ALA A 44 5.35 10.00 7.14
C ALA A 44 5.73 8.80 8.00
N ASN A 45 6.98 8.79 8.48
CA ASN A 45 7.45 7.74 9.36
C ASN A 45 6.49 7.59 10.55
N ARG A 46 5.94 6.39 10.73
CA ARG A 46 5.01 6.05 11.81
C ARG A 46 5.76 5.37 12.95
N VAL A 47 5.17 5.43 14.14
CA VAL A 47 5.63 4.66 15.29
C VAL A 47 4.71 3.45 15.46
N GLY A 48 5.30 2.31 15.79
CA GLY A 48 4.60 1.09 16.12
C GLY A 48 5.38 0.24 17.11
N TYR A 49 4.88 -0.96 17.33
CA TYR A 49 5.42 -1.91 18.30
C TYR A 49 5.52 -3.29 17.67
N HIS A 50 6.66 -3.95 17.88
CA HIS A 50 6.91 -5.32 17.46
C HIS A 50 7.21 -6.17 18.68
N ALA A 51 6.41 -7.20 18.92
CA ALA A 51 6.66 -8.18 19.97
C ALA A 51 7.41 -9.37 19.39
N THR A 52 8.49 -9.79 20.07
CA THR A 52 9.35 -10.89 19.65
C THR A 52 9.83 -11.68 20.86
N HIS A 53 10.46 -12.83 20.62
CA HIS A 53 11.13 -13.58 21.69
C HIS A 53 12.34 -12.77 22.22
N PRO A 54 12.57 -12.74 23.55
CA PRO A 54 13.67 -11.95 24.12
C PRO A 54 15.06 -12.28 23.57
N ASP A 55 15.32 -13.53 23.21
CA ASP A 55 16.57 -14.00 22.62
C ASP A 55 16.80 -13.49 21.18
N VAL A 56 15.75 -13.04 20.48
CA VAL A 56 15.83 -12.46 19.14
C VAL A 56 16.17 -10.97 19.16
N VAL A 57 15.96 -10.28 20.30
CA VAL A 57 16.22 -8.82 20.42
C VAL A 57 17.66 -8.44 20.04
N PRO A 58 18.73 -9.12 20.53
CA PRO A 58 20.09 -8.79 20.12
C PRO A 58 20.32 -8.95 18.61
N LEU A 59 19.70 -9.93 17.98
CA LEU A 59 19.83 -10.16 16.53
C LEU A 59 19.17 -9.03 15.73
N ILE A 60 18.01 -8.53 16.18
CA ILE A 60 17.34 -7.37 15.56
C ILE A 60 18.17 -6.11 15.73
N GLN A 61 18.78 -5.89 16.90
CA GLN A 61 19.65 -4.74 17.14
C GLN A 61 20.89 -4.76 16.23
N GLN A 62 21.45 -5.93 15.96
CA GLN A 62 22.65 -6.08 15.13
C GLN A 62 22.35 -6.04 13.62
N ASN A 63 21.28 -6.72 13.19
CA ASN A 63 21.04 -7.02 11.77
C ASN A 63 19.78 -6.38 11.21
N GLY A 64 19.00 -5.69 12.04
CA GLY A 64 17.66 -5.21 11.69
C GLY A 64 16.61 -6.31 11.69
N PHE A 65 15.41 -5.95 11.25
CA PHE A 65 14.28 -6.87 11.18
C PHE A 65 14.40 -7.82 9.99
N ARG A 66 14.02 -9.09 10.22
CA ARG A 66 13.91 -10.10 9.16
C ARG A 66 12.45 -10.25 8.74
N ALA A 67 12.24 -10.55 7.45
CA ALA A 67 10.92 -10.89 6.94
C ALA A 67 10.40 -12.17 7.59
N GLY A 68 9.15 -12.14 8.08
CA GLY A 68 8.47 -13.31 8.61
C GLY A 68 8.13 -14.29 7.49
N THR A 69 8.38 -15.58 7.69
CA THR A 69 8.11 -16.62 6.68
C THR A 69 6.78 -17.33 6.90
N ALA A 70 6.23 -17.28 8.12
CA ALA A 70 4.96 -17.92 8.45
C ALA A 70 3.78 -17.18 7.81
N PRO A 71 2.75 -17.90 7.30
CA PRO A 71 1.51 -17.30 6.85
C PRO A 71 0.82 -16.51 7.96
N GLY A 72 0.24 -15.37 7.60
CA GLY A 72 -0.52 -14.51 8.52
C GLY A 72 -1.77 -13.95 7.85
N ARG A 73 -2.61 -13.25 8.61
CA ARG A 73 -3.84 -12.63 8.07
C ARG A 73 -3.53 -11.56 7.02
N LEU A 74 -2.35 -10.95 7.10
CA LEU A 74 -1.89 -9.89 6.19
C LEU A 74 -0.77 -10.39 5.26
N GLY A 75 -0.69 -11.71 5.03
CA GLY A 75 0.40 -12.33 4.28
C GLY A 75 1.65 -12.62 5.12
N SER A 76 2.60 -13.32 4.51
CA SER A 76 3.97 -13.48 4.97
C SER A 76 4.89 -12.45 4.28
N GLY A 77 6.20 -12.53 4.51
CA GLY A 77 7.21 -11.79 3.75
C GLY A 77 7.54 -10.39 4.26
N GLY A 78 6.97 -9.97 5.39
CA GLY A 78 7.23 -8.66 5.97
C GLY A 78 7.45 -8.68 7.48
N THR A 79 7.58 -7.49 8.06
CA THR A 79 7.68 -7.28 9.51
C THR A 79 6.33 -6.82 10.05
N TYR A 80 5.75 -7.61 10.95
CA TYR A 80 4.50 -7.26 11.62
C TYR A 80 4.72 -6.23 12.72
N VAL A 81 3.96 -5.15 12.69
CA VAL A 81 3.93 -4.11 13.73
C VAL A 81 2.49 -3.85 14.14
N ASN A 82 2.28 -3.50 15.39
CA ASN A 82 0.99 -3.02 15.89
C ASN A 82 1.11 -1.53 16.27
N ASN A 83 0.00 -0.79 16.24
CA ASN A 83 0.00 0.61 16.66
C ASN A 83 0.08 0.80 18.20
N THR A 84 -0.11 -0.26 19.00
CA THR A 84 0.11 -0.25 20.46
C THR A 84 0.97 -1.44 20.92
N ALA A 85 1.58 -1.30 22.10
CA ALA A 85 2.40 -2.35 22.70
C ALA A 85 1.54 -3.57 23.08
N GLU A 86 0.35 -3.33 23.65
CA GLU A 86 -0.59 -4.36 24.09
C GLU A 86 -1.11 -5.17 22.90
N GLY A 87 -1.36 -4.52 21.76
CA GLY A 87 -1.78 -5.19 20.54
C GLY A 87 -0.67 -6.09 19.98
N ALA A 88 0.58 -5.64 20.02
CA ALA A 88 1.73 -6.46 19.63
C ALA A 88 1.89 -7.68 20.55
N ILE A 89 1.77 -7.49 21.87
CA ILE A 89 1.81 -8.58 22.86
C ILE A 89 0.68 -9.58 22.62
N ALA A 90 -0.55 -9.10 22.39
CA ALA A 90 -1.72 -9.96 22.17
C ALA A 90 -1.58 -10.80 20.90
N GLU A 91 -1.00 -10.24 19.83
CA GLU A 91 -0.68 -11.00 18.62
C GLU A 91 0.40 -12.06 18.90
N PHE A 92 1.49 -11.69 19.55
CA PHE A 92 2.57 -12.61 19.89
C PHE A 92 2.09 -13.77 20.78
N ALA A 93 1.32 -13.48 21.83
CA ALA A 93 0.83 -14.46 22.79
C ALA A 93 -0.12 -15.48 22.16
N HIS A 94 -0.87 -15.09 21.12
CA HIS A 94 -1.70 -16.04 20.39
C HIS A 94 -0.88 -17.12 19.68
N HIS A 95 0.27 -16.74 19.12
CA HIS A 95 1.15 -17.65 18.38
C HIS A 95 2.18 -18.36 19.26
N ASN A 96 2.50 -17.79 20.41
CA ASN A 96 3.52 -18.28 21.34
C ASN A 96 2.93 -18.34 22.75
N PRO A 97 1.95 -19.24 23.00
CA PRO A 97 1.28 -19.31 24.29
C PRO A 97 2.27 -19.63 25.40
N GLY A 98 2.18 -18.90 26.53
CA GLY A 98 3.03 -19.09 27.70
C GLY A 98 4.40 -18.42 27.62
N VAL A 99 4.72 -17.71 26.53
CA VAL A 99 5.98 -16.99 26.39
C VAL A 99 5.78 -15.50 26.65
N THR A 100 6.62 -14.90 27.48
CA THR A 100 6.65 -13.45 27.70
C THR A 100 7.50 -12.78 26.61
N PRO A 101 6.91 -11.92 25.74
CA PRO A 101 7.67 -11.27 24.69
C PRO A 101 8.53 -10.12 25.23
N SER A 102 9.57 -9.77 24.46
CA SER A 102 10.12 -8.41 24.47
C SER A 102 9.39 -7.57 23.44
N VAL A 103 9.04 -6.33 23.82
CA VAL A 103 8.36 -5.38 22.93
C VAL A 103 9.34 -4.30 22.50
N LEU A 104 9.53 -4.19 21.19
CA LEU A 104 10.39 -3.22 20.56
C LEU A 104 9.55 -2.07 20.00
N LYS A 105 9.86 -0.84 20.41
CA LYS A 105 9.30 0.36 19.78
C LYS A 105 10.03 0.57 18.45
N VAL A 106 9.26 0.76 17.39
CA VAL A 106 9.82 0.85 16.04
C VAL A 106 9.31 2.09 15.32
N GLN A 107 10.17 2.63 14.47
CA GLN A 107 9.79 3.58 13.45
C GLN A 107 9.71 2.86 12.11
N TYR A 108 8.60 3.02 11.40
CA TYR A 108 8.41 2.38 10.10
C TYR A 108 7.83 3.33 9.06
N ASN A 109 8.20 3.11 7.80
CA ASN A 109 7.57 3.75 6.66
C ASN A 109 6.69 2.72 5.93
N PRO A 110 5.36 2.89 5.92
CA PRO A 110 4.44 1.94 5.29
C PRO A 110 4.40 2.05 3.75
N GLY A 111 4.98 3.08 3.15
CA GLY A 111 4.91 3.32 1.69
C GLY A 111 3.46 3.33 1.18
N ILE A 112 3.23 2.65 0.06
CA ILE A 112 1.89 2.37 -0.46
C ILE A 112 1.24 1.30 0.42
N ASN A 113 0.30 1.71 1.28
CA ASN A 113 -0.38 0.83 2.22
C ASN A 113 -1.76 0.41 1.71
N ALA A 114 -1.98 -0.89 1.49
CA ALA A 114 -3.33 -1.43 1.40
C ALA A 114 -3.94 -1.51 2.81
N SER A 115 -5.18 -1.04 3.00
CA SER A 115 -5.85 -1.15 4.29
C SER A 115 -7.29 -1.59 4.16
N THR A 116 -7.80 -2.23 5.20
CA THR A 116 -9.19 -2.68 5.31
C THR A 116 -9.75 -2.30 6.66
N SER A 117 -11.05 -2.04 6.74
CA SER A 117 -11.79 -1.81 7.99
C SER A 117 -12.21 -3.11 8.68
N VAL A 118 -12.00 -4.27 8.04
CA VAL A 118 -12.34 -5.59 8.58
C VAL A 118 -11.12 -6.50 8.48
N ALA A 119 -10.78 -7.15 9.59
CA ALA A 119 -9.67 -8.09 9.64
C ALA A 119 -9.91 -9.32 8.74
N PRO A 120 -8.94 -9.69 7.88
CA PRO A 120 -9.04 -10.91 7.08
C PRO A 120 -9.22 -12.16 7.95
N ARG A 121 -10.08 -13.09 7.53
CA ARG A 121 -10.47 -14.27 8.34
C ARG A 121 -9.45 -15.40 8.32
N ASN A 122 -8.73 -15.59 7.22
CA ASN A 122 -7.85 -16.73 7.02
C ASN A 122 -6.39 -16.28 7.02
N TYR A 123 -5.48 -17.21 7.31
CA TYR A 123 -4.05 -16.99 7.11
C TYR A 123 -3.72 -17.30 5.66
N VAL A 124 -2.92 -16.44 5.05
CA VAL A 124 -2.51 -16.57 3.65
C VAL A 124 -1.02 -16.29 3.55
N GLU A 125 -0.36 -16.87 2.55
CA GLU A 125 1.00 -16.48 2.22
C GLU A 125 1.03 -15.09 1.58
N ARG A 126 0.11 -14.83 0.64
CA ARG A 126 0.04 -13.56 -0.07
C ARG A 126 -1.41 -13.16 -0.32
N LEU A 127 -1.71 -11.89 -0.10
CA LEU A 127 -2.95 -11.25 -0.55
C LEU A 127 -2.78 -10.79 -2.01
N PRO A 128 -3.85 -10.68 -2.81
CA PRO A 128 -3.78 -10.35 -4.24
C PRO A 128 -3.48 -8.86 -4.49
N PHE A 129 -2.54 -8.29 -3.75
CA PHE A 129 -2.00 -6.94 -3.93
C PHE A 129 -0.58 -7.07 -4.48
N HIS A 130 -0.33 -6.47 -5.64
CA HIS A 130 0.95 -6.60 -6.33
C HIS A 130 1.86 -5.38 -6.17
N ASN A 131 1.30 -4.21 -5.83
CA ASN A 131 1.99 -2.93 -5.80
C ASN A 131 1.78 -2.21 -4.46
N VAL A 132 2.02 -2.91 -3.35
CA VAL A 132 1.89 -2.36 -2.00
C VAL A 132 3.14 -2.65 -1.20
N ASP A 133 3.54 -1.69 -0.37
CA ASP A 133 4.70 -1.79 0.53
C ASP A 133 4.30 -2.26 1.92
N SER A 134 3.02 -2.12 2.27
CA SER A 134 2.45 -2.64 3.51
C SER A 134 0.97 -2.96 3.39
N ILE A 135 0.49 -3.76 4.34
CA ILE A 135 -0.93 -4.12 4.47
C ILE A 135 -1.35 -3.90 5.92
N SER A 136 -2.42 -3.15 6.15
CA SER A 136 -2.97 -2.85 7.48
C SER A 136 -4.39 -3.39 7.67
N ALA A 137 -4.70 -3.89 8.86
CA ALA A 137 -6.07 -4.24 9.25
C ALA A 137 -6.26 -4.16 10.77
N PRO A 138 -7.51 -4.03 11.26
CA PRO A 138 -7.80 -4.18 12.68
C PRO A 138 -7.28 -5.51 13.23
N SER A 139 -6.77 -5.49 14.46
CA SER A 139 -6.36 -6.70 15.16
C SER A 139 -7.59 -7.51 15.57
N VAL A 140 -7.51 -8.83 15.40
CA VAL A 140 -8.49 -9.78 15.97
C VAL A 140 -8.15 -10.20 17.40
N ARG A 141 -6.97 -9.79 17.90
CA ARG A 141 -6.44 -10.19 19.21
C ARG A 141 -6.70 -9.14 20.27
N LEU A 142 -6.65 -7.86 19.88
CA LEU A 142 -6.99 -6.75 20.75
C LEU A 142 -7.83 -5.72 19.99
N PRO A 143 -9.14 -5.62 20.26
CA PRO A 143 -10.02 -4.62 19.66
C PRO A 143 -9.48 -3.20 19.85
N GLY A 144 -9.69 -2.34 18.84
CA GLY A 144 -9.20 -0.95 18.84
C GLY A 144 -7.73 -0.79 18.43
N THR A 145 -7.02 -1.89 18.16
CA THR A 145 -5.65 -1.84 17.63
C THR A 145 -5.59 -2.26 16.16
N THR A 146 -4.50 -1.89 15.49
CA THR A 146 -4.25 -2.14 14.06
C THR A 146 -2.93 -2.86 13.91
N ASN A 147 -2.97 -4.00 13.20
CA ASN A 147 -1.79 -4.71 12.74
C ASN A 147 -1.40 -4.19 11.34
N THR A 148 -0.11 -3.99 11.12
CA THR A 148 0.47 -3.66 9.81
C THR A 148 1.57 -4.65 9.50
N ASN A 149 1.52 -5.30 8.34
CA ASN A 149 2.62 -6.09 7.81
C ASN A 149 3.41 -5.22 6.82
N VAL A 150 4.64 -4.88 7.16
CA VAL A 150 5.53 -4.04 6.34
C VAL A 150 6.35 -4.95 5.42
N LEU A 151 5.97 -5.02 4.14
CA LEU A 151 6.51 -5.96 3.14
C LEU A 151 7.78 -5.42 2.47
N ASN A 152 7.67 -4.23 1.88
CA ASN A 152 8.77 -3.56 1.17
C ASN A 152 9.05 -2.15 1.76
N GLY A 153 8.42 -1.82 2.87
CA GLY A 153 8.72 -0.61 3.63
C GLY A 153 10.01 -0.74 4.44
N THR A 154 10.29 0.28 5.24
CA THR A 154 11.42 0.26 6.19
C THR A 154 10.91 0.14 7.61
N VAL A 155 11.60 -0.66 8.44
CA VAL A 155 11.34 -0.77 9.87
C VAL A 155 12.68 -0.67 10.60
N ARG A 156 12.78 0.20 11.59
CA ARG A 156 13.95 0.33 12.46
C ARG A 156 13.55 0.45 13.92
N LEU A 157 14.41 -0.06 14.79
CA LEU A 157 14.29 0.16 16.23
C LEU A 157 14.42 1.66 16.53
N ILE A 158 13.66 2.14 17.52
CA ILE A 158 13.86 3.46 18.12
C ILE A 158 13.87 3.31 19.64
N GLU A 159 14.72 4.10 20.30
CA GLU A 159 14.84 4.16 21.77
C GLU A 159 13.62 4.84 22.41
#